data_AF-A0A1D8R060-F1
#
_entry.id   AF-A0A1D8R060-F1
#
_cell.length_a   1.000
_cell.length_b   1.000
_cell.length_c   1.000
_cell.angle_alpha   90.00
_cell.angle_beta   90.00
_cell.angle_gamma   90.00
#
_symmetry.space_group_name_H-M   'P 1'
#
loop_
_entity.id
_entity.type
_entity.pdbx_description
1 polymer ?
#
loop_
_entity_poly.entity_id
_entity_poly.type
_entity_poly.pdbx_seq_one_letter_code
_entity_poly.pdbx_strand_id
1 'polypeptide(L)' 'MAGPYGWFVHVPEDTAVGTWDGTPALTAILAHARALGCDHVLIDADGPVDDALPWFDED' A
#
# COMPACT_ATOMS: atom_id res chain seq x y z
N MET A 1 9.30 -11.08 -2.18
CA MET A 1 10.32 -10.09 -2.60
C MET A 1 10.49 -9.13 -1.43
N ALA A 2 11.67 -9.03 -0.81
CA ALA A 2 11.92 -8.06 0.26
C ALA A 2 13.36 -7.57 0.06
N GLY A 3 13.51 -6.33 -0.42
CA GLY A 3 14.78 -5.62 -0.41
C GLY A 3 14.93 -4.88 0.93
N PRO A 4 16.16 -4.51 1.33
CA PRO A 4 16.43 -3.91 2.64
C PRO A 4 15.93 -2.46 2.80
N TYR A 5 15.14 -1.94 1.86
CA TYR A 5 14.81 -0.50 1.77
C TYR A 5 13.32 -0.22 1.60
N GLY A 6 12.45 -1.19 1.89
CA GLY A 6 11.02 -1.02 1.64
C GLY A 6 10.71 -0.86 0.15
N TRP A 7 9.47 -0.46 -0.15
CA TRP A 7 8.94 -0.35 -1.52
C TRP A 7 8.30 1.01 -1.71
N PHE A 8 8.68 1.72 -2.78
CA PHE A 8 8.01 2.95 -3.20
C PHE A 8 7.09 2.64 -4.37
N VAL A 9 5.78 2.77 -4.15
CA VAL A 9 4.74 2.28 -5.05
C VAL A 9 3.91 3.46 -5.55
N HIS A 10 3.74 3.56 -6.86
CA HIS A 10 2.83 4.53 -7.47
C HIS A 10 1.37 4.09 -7.26
N VAL A 11 0.50 5.04 -6.89
CA VAL A 11 -0.94 4.82 -6.75
C VAL A 11 -1.60 5.02 -8.11
N PRO A 12 -2.06 3.95 -8.78
CA PRO A 12 -2.62 4.10 -10.11
C PRO A 12 -3.93 4.89 -10.11
N GLU A 13 -4.13 5.70 -11.15
CA GLU A 13 -5.38 6.45 -11.32
C GLU A 13 -6.57 5.54 -11.68
N ASP A 14 -6.27 4.45 -12.37
CA ASP A 14 -7.24 3.47 -12.84
C ASP A 14 -7.24 2.24 -11.92
N THR A 15 -8.40 1.90 -11.36
CA THR A 15 -8.61 0.70 -10.57
C THR A 15 -8.45 -0.59 -11.38
N ALA A 16 -8.31 -0.47 -12.71
CA ALA A 16 -8.09 -1.58 -13.63
C ALA A 16 -6.63 -2.06 -13.72
N VAL A 17 -5.69 -1.48 -12.96
CA VAL A 17 -4.37 -2.11 -12.76
C VAL A 17 -4.65 -3.40 -11.97
N GLY A 18 -4.78 -4.49 -12.73
CA GLY A 18 -5.47 -5.72 -12.39
C GLY A 18 -5.22 -6.19 -10.97
N THR A 19 -6.26 -6.75 -10.35
CA THR A 19 -6.20 -7.42 -9.05
C THR A 19 -4.82 -8.02 -8.86
N TRP A 20 -4.07 -7.48 -7.90
CA TRP A 20 -2.74 -7.99 -7.59
C TRP A 20 -2.96 -9.35 -6.91
N ASP A 21 -3.15 -10.37 -7.74
CA ASP A 21 -3.47 -11.72 -7.34
C ASP A 21 -2.37 -12.19 -6.36
N GLY A 22 -2.73 -12.27 -5.08
CA GLY A 22 -1.83 -12.67 -4.00
C GLY A 22 -1.49 -11.61 -2.95
N THR A 23 -2.00 -10.37 -3.04
CA THR A 23 -1.86 -9.38 -1.93
C THR A 23 -3.10 -8.47 -1.75
N PRO A 24 -4.18 -8.97 -1.13
CA PRO A 24 -5.38 -8.19 -0.84
C PRO A 24 -5.09 -6.95 0.04
N ALA A 25 -4.20 -7.08 1.01
CA ALA A 25 -3.72 -5.99 1.85
C ALA A 25 -3.13 -4.83 1.05
N LEU A 26 -2.25 -5.12 0.08
CA LEU A 26 -1.64 -4.10 -0.77
C LEU A 26 -2.69 -3.38 -1.62
N THR A 27 -3.69 -4.11 -2.13
CA THR A 27 -4.80 -3.52 -2.88
C THR A 27 -5.59 -2.53 -1.99
N ALA A 28 -5.87 -2.92 -0.74
CA ALA A 28 -6.57 -2.05 0.22
C ALA A 28 -5.76 -0.81 0.59
N ILE A 29 -4.45 -0.94 0.80
CA ILE A 29 -3.53 0.16 1.07
C ILE A 29 -3.56 1.19 -0.08
N LEU A 30 -3.44 0.73 -1.33
CA LEU A 30 -3.44 1.62 -2.50
C LEU A 30 -4.80 2.32 -2.68
N ALA A 31 -5.91 1.61 -2.46
CA ALA A 31 -7.25 2.20 -2.50
C ALA A 31 -7.42 3.28 -1.41
N HIS A 32 -6.94 3.03 -0.20
CA HIS A 32 -6.97 4.00 0.89
C HIS A 32 -6.12 5.24 0.57
N ALA A 33 -4.89 5.04 0.11
CA ALA A 33 -4.01 6.13 -0.29
C ALA A 33 -4.65 7.00 -1.39
N ARG A 34 -5.33 6.38 -2.36
CA ARG A 34 -6.08 7.11 -3.39
C ARG A 34 -7.22 7.94 -2.82
N ALA A 35 -7.98 7.40 -1.87
CA ALA A 35 -9.06 8.14 -1.20
C ALA A 35 -8.55 9.37 -0.44
N LEU A 36 -7.29 9.34 0.02
CA LEU A 36 -6.59 10.47 0.63
C LEU A 36 -5.97 11.45 -0.39
N GLY A 37 -6.03 11.14 -1.69
CA GLY A 37 -5.44 11.95 -2.75
C GLY A 37 -3.92 11.79 -2.90
N CYS A 38 -3.36 10.67 -2.44
CA CYS A 38 -1.94 10.37 -2.59
C CYS A 38 -1.62 9.83 -3.99
N ASP A 39 -0.48 10.27 -4.55
CA ASP A 39 0.06 9.74 -5.81
C ASP A 39 0.98 8.51 -5.60
N HIS A 40 1.52 8.36 -4.39
CA HIS A 40 2.50 7.32 -4.06
C HIS A 40 2.32 6.83 -2.62
N VAL A 41 2.74 5.59 -2.37
CA VAL A 41 2.84 4.96 -1.05
C VAL A 41 4.28 4.48 -0.84
N LEU A 42 4.83 4.78 0.34
CA LEU A 42 6.07 4.20 0.82
C LEU A 42 5.74 3.09 1.83
N ILE A 43 6.07 1.85 1.49
CA ILE A 43 6.00 0.70 2.40
C ILE A 43 7.39 0.55 2.99
N ASP A 44 7.55 1.05 4.21
CA ASP A 44 8.82 1.03 4.92
C ASP A 44 8.95 -0.27 5.74
N ALA A 45 10.09 -0.94 5.66
CA ALA A 45 10.35 -2.17 6.40
C ALA A 45 10.87 -1.91 7.82
N ASP A 46 11.51 -0.76 8.04
CA ASP A 46 12.08 -0.33 9.32
C ASP A 46 11.54 1.04 9.78
N GLY A 47 10.54 1.56 9.08
CA GLY A 47 9.80 2.76 9.47
C GLY A 47 9.03 2.59 10.79
N PRO A 48 8.82 3.68 11.54
CA PRO A 48 8.01 3.65 12.74
C PRO A 48 6.55 3.31 12.41
N VAL A 49 5.90 2.54 13.28
CA VAL A 49 4.45 2.31 13.21
C VAL A 49 3.72 3.58 13.64
N ASP A 50 2.74 3.99 12.84
CA ASP A 50 1.83 5.10 13.16
C ASP A 50 0.44 4.54 13.49
N ASP A 51 0.09 4.52 14.78
CA ASP A 51 -1.20 4.02 15.27
C ASP A 51 -2.41 4.86 14.81
N ALA A 52 -2.19 6.04 14.21
CA ALA A 52 -3.26 6.84 13.62
C ALA A 52 -3.73 6.30 12.25
N LEU A 53 -2.95 5.40 11.63
CA LEU A 53 -3.27 4.80 10.34
C LEU A 53 -4.01 3.46 10.51
N PRO A 54 -4.86 3.09 9.54
CA PRO A 54 -5.55 1.81 9.55
C PRO A 54 -4.59 0.63 9.31
N TRP A 55 -4.90 -0.51 9.93
CA TRP A 55 -4.29 -1.80 9.64
C TRP A 55 -5.02 -2.51 8.50
N PHE A 56 -4.28 -3.22 7.66
CA PHE A 56 -4.78 -3.93 6.49
C PHE A 56 -4.32 -5.39 6.53
N ASP A 57 -4.74 -6.11 7.56
CA ASP A 57 -4.44 -7.53 7.70
C ASP A 57 -5.55 -8.38 7.06
N GLU A 58 -5.21 -9.57 6.57
CA GLU A 58 -6.18 -10.60 6.21
C GLU A 58 -6.56 -11.35 7.49
N ASP A 59 -7.86 -11.43 7.82
CA ASP A 59 -8.37 -12.28 8.92
C ASP A 59 -7.94 -13.76 8.77
#